data_AF-A0A0B2QWX0-F1
#
_entry.id   AF-A0A0B2QWX0-F1
#
_cell.length_a   1.000
_cell.length_b   1.000
_cell.length_c   1.000
_cell.angle_alpha   90.00
_cell.angle_beta   90.00
_cell.angle_gamma   90.00
#
_symmetry.space_group_name_H-M   'P 1'
#
loop_
_entity.id
_entity.type
_entity.pdbx_description
1 polymer ?
#
loop_
_entity_poly.entity_id
_entity_poly.type
_entity_poly.pdbx_seq_one_letter_code
_entity_poly.pdbx_strand_id
1 'polypeptide(L)' 'FHERTKHIEINCHIVRNKVQSGLLHLLPVSSSHQTANIFTKALLPATFQSLHSKLGMSDNHSPACGGML' A
#
# COMPACT_ATOMS: atom_id res chain seq x y z
N PHE A 1 -15.91 11.60 -12.02
CA PHE A 1 -15.41 10.32 -11.49
C PHE A 1 -15.15 9.29 -12.58
N HIS A 2 -16.04 9.16 -13.58
CA HIS A 2 -15.90 8.22 -14.71
C HIS A 2 -14.53 8.29 -15.42
N GLU A 3 -14.05 9.50 -15.76
CA GLU A 3 -12.75 9.65 -16.44
C GLU A 3 -11.54 9.16 -15.61
N ARG A 4 -11.52 9.37 -14.29
CA ARG A 4 -10.41 8.90 -13.43
C ARG A 4 -10.36 7.39 -13.35
N THR A 5 -11.52 6.74 -13.21
CA THR A 5 -11.63 5.28 -13.20
C THR A 5 -11.14 4.69 -14.53
N LYS A 6 -11.54 5.30 -15.65
CA LYS A 6 -11.12 4.89 -16.99
C LYS A 6 -9.59 4.95 -17.16
N HIS A 7 -8.92 6.00 -16.68
CA HIS A 7 -7.46 6.06 -16.74
C HIS A 7 -6.77 4.97 -15.91
N ILE A 8 -7.31 4.63 -14.73
CA ILE A 8 -6.78 3.53 -13.88
C ILE A 8 -6.90 2.19 -14.62
N GLU A 9 -8.08 1.93 -15.22
CA GLU A 9 -8.34 0.70 -15.97
C GLU A 9 -7.41 0.56 -17.19
N ILE A 10 -7.27 1.63 -17.97
CA ILE A 10 -6.38 1.66 -19.15
C ILE A 10 -4.92 1.41 -18.73
N ASN A 11 -4.43 2.10 -17.70
CA ASN A 11 -3.06 1.94 -17.23
C ASN A 11 -2.80 0.51 -16.74
N CYS A 12 -3.75 -0.10 -16.01
CA CYS A 12 -3.66 -1.49 -15.57
C CYS A 12 -3.55 -2.45 -16.76
N HIS A 13 -4.37 -2.24 -17.79
CA HIS A 13 -4.32 -3.05 -19.01
C HIS A 13 -2.97 -2.93 -19.74
N ILE A 14 -2.46 -1.71 -19.90
CA ILE A 14 -1.16 -1.46 -20.56
C ILE A 14 -0.03 -2.16 -19.80
N VAL A 15 0.04 -2.01 -18.47
CA VAL A 15 1.09 -2.65 -17.66
C VAL A 15 1.00 -4.16 -17.77
N ARG A 16 -0.19 -4.75 -17.68
CA ARG A 16 -0.40 -6.20 -17.85
C ARG A 16 0.08 -6.70 -19.20
N ASN A 17 -0.30 -6.03 -20.28
CA ASN A 17 0.10 -6.41 -21.64
C ASN A 17 1.62 -6.34 -21.81
N LYS A 18 2.26 -5.29 -21.27
CA LYS A 18 3.73 -5.15 -21.33
C LYS A 18 4.46 -6.23 -20.52
N VAL A 19 3.89 -6.69 -19.41
CA VAL A 19 4.43 -7.83 -18.66
C VAL A 19 4.25 -9.12 -19.48
N GLN A 20 3.07 -9.35 -20.05
CA GLN A 20 2.80 -10.54 -20.87
C GLN A 20 3.65 -10.60 -22.14
N SER A 21 3.95 -9.46 -22.76
CA SER A 21 4.83 -9.36 -23.92
C SER A 21 6.32 -9.49 -23.58
N GLY A 22 6.67 -9.62 -22.29
CA GLY A 22 8.07 -9.69 -21.83
C GLY A 22 8.82 -8.35 -21.87
N LEU A 23 8.15 -7.24 -22.19
CA LEU A 23 8.78 -5.90 -22.21
C LEU A 23 9.06 -5.40 -20.79
N LEU A 24 8.21 -5.79 -19.83
CA LEU A 24 8.40 -5.53 -18.40
C LEU A 24 8.60 -6.85 -17.65
N HIS A 25 9.58 -6.88 -16.77
CA HIS A 25 9.79 -8.00 -15.85
C HIS A 25 9.45 -7.57 -14.42
N LEU A 26 8.61 -8.36 -13.74
CA LEU A 26 8.24 -8.12 -12.35
C LEU A 26 9.28 -8.74 -11.43
N LEU A 27 9.91 -7.92 -10.58
CA LEU A 27 10.81 -8.41 -9.55
C LEU A 27 10.02 -8.76 -8.29
N PRO A 28 10.28 -9.93 -7.67
CA PRO A 28 9.60 -10.31 -6.44
C PRO A 28 9.97 -9.34 -5.31
N VAL A 29 8.98 -8.89 -4.57
CA VAL A 29 9.15 -8.11 -3.35
C VAL A 29 8.63 -8.95 -2.19
N SER A 30 9.46 -9.17 -1.17
CA SER A 30 9.04 -9.89 0.03
C SER A 30 7.88 -9.17 0.72
N SER A 31 6.96 -9.92 1.33
CA SER A 31 5.76 -9.35 1.95
C SER A 31 6.05 -8.32 3.05
N SER A 32 7.18 -8.43 3.75
CA SER A 32 7.64 -7.46 4.76
C SER A 32 8.03 -6.09 4.17
N HIS A 33 8.27 -6.00 2.87
CA HIS A 33 8.65 -4.77 2.16
C HIS A 33 7.55 -4.27 1.20
N GLN A 34 6.47 -5.03 1.04
CA GLN A 34 5.36 -4.68 0.15
C GLN A 34 4.30 -3.86 0.91
N THR A 35 4.49 -2.53 0.95
CA THR A 35 3.61 -1.58 1.66
C THR A 35 2.17 -1.60 1.18
N ALA A 36 1.93 -1.91 -0.09
CA ALA A 36 0.58 -2.06 -0.66
C ALA A 36 -0.28 -3.10 0.08
N ASN A 37 0.34 -4.07 0.76
CA ASN A 37 -0.38 -5.09 1.54
C ASN A 37 -1.29 -4.50 2.62
N ILE A 38 -1.00 -3.29 3.13
CA ILE A 38 -1.87 -2.58 4.08
C ILE A 38 -3.27 -2.35 3.51
N PHE A 39 -3.38 -2.08 2.22
CA PHE A 39 -4.65 -1.75 1.57
C PHE A 39 -5.37 -2.96 0.97
N THR A 40 -4.68 -4.10 0.85
CA THR A 40 -5.19 -5.25 0.09
C THR A 40 -5.30 -6.54 0.89
N LYS A 41 -4.76 -6.60 2.12
CA LYS A 41 -4.72 -7.82 2.94
C LYS A 41 -5.09 -7.53 4.39
N ALA A 42 -5.67 -8.53 5.06
CA ALA A 42 -5.73 -8.56 6.51
C ALA A 42 -4.34 -8.94 7.06
N LEU A 43 -3.75 -8.06 7.88
CA LEU A 43 -2.39 -8.23 8.40
C LEU A 43 -2.41 -8.41 9.92
N LEU A 44 -1.48 -9.22 10.43
CA LEU A 44 -1.18 -9.27 11.87
C LEU A 44 -0.73 -7.89 12.36
N PRO A 45 -1.04 -7.49 13.61
CA PRO A 45 -0.72 -6.17 14.15
C PRO A 45 0.76 -5.80 13.98
N ALA A 46 1.68 -6.72 14.26
CA ALA A 46 3.12 -6.47 14.12
C ALA A 46 3.53 -6.16 12.67
N THR A 47 3.01 -6.92 11.70
CA THR A 47 3.29 -6.71 10.28
C THR A 47 2.66 -5.41 9.78
N PHE A 48 1.44 -5.11 10.23
CA PHE A 48 0.77 -3.84 9.94
C PHE A 48 1.59 -2.66 10.42
N GLN A 49 2.03 -2.65 11.69
CA GLN A 49 2.84 -1.58 12.27
C GLN A 49 4.17 -1.40 11.53
N SER A 50 4.84 -2.50 11.17
CA SER A 50 6.09 -2.43 10.41
C SER A 50 5.91 -1.87 8.99
N LEU A 51 4.79 -2.15 8.32
CA LEU A 51 4.50 -1.58 7.01
C LEU A 51 3.98 -0.14 7.13
N HIS A 52 3.25 0.18 8.19
CA HIS A 52 2.67 1.50 8.44
C HIS A 52 3.76 2.54 8.70
N SER A 53 4.77 2.20 9.50
CA SER A 53 5.93 3.08 9.71
C SER A 53 6.71 3.36 8.42
N LYS A 54 6.75 2.40 7.47
CA LYS A 54 7.36 2.60 6.15
C LYS A 54 6.58 3.56 5.25
N LEU A 55 5.29 3.80 5.52
CA LEU A 55 4.50 4.81 4.80
C LEU A 55 4.81 6.25 5.24
N GLY A 56 5.69 6.44 6.25
CA GLY A 56 5.98 7.76 6.81
C GLY A 56 4.82 8.33 7.63
N MET A 57 3.88 7.47 8.04
CA MET A 57 2.75 7.84 8.88
C MET A 57 3.21 7.82 10.34
N SER A 58 3.50 9.00 10.89
CA SER A 58 3.80 9.18 12.31
C SER A 58 2.52 8.99 13.13
N ASP A 59 2.60 8.18 14.18
CA ASP A 59 1.52 8.11 15.18
C ASP A 59 1.52 9.43 15.96
N ASN A 60 0.62 10.34 15.61
CA ASN A 60 0.40 11.59 16.35
C ASN A 60 -0.46 11.33 17.60
N HIS A 61 -0.24 10.19 18.28
CA HIS A 61 -0.83 9.95 19.58
C HIS A 61 -0.17 10.89 20.60
N SER A 62 -0.59 12.15 20.60
CA SER A 62 -0.58 12.92 21.82
C SER A 62 -1.57 12.22 22.74
N PRO A 63 -1.15 11.64 23.88
CA PRO A 63 -2.12 11.26 24.88
C PRO A 63 -2.82 12.58 25.23
N ALA A 64 -4.11 12.71 24.95
CA ALA A 64 -4.89 13.74 25.59
C ALA A 64 -4.64 13.55 27.08
N CYS A 65 -3.88 14.47 27.70
CA CYS A 65 -3.48 14.41 29.09
C CYS A 65 -4.69 13.96 29.89
N GLY A 66 -4.60 12.76 30.47
CA GLY A 66 -5.53 12.30 31.47
C GLY A 66 -5.44 13.27 32.64
N GLY A 67 -6.35 14.24 32.65
CA GLY A 67 -6.65 15.05 33.82
C GLY A 67 -7.25 14.14 34.85
N MET A 68 -6.40 13.64 35.74
CA MET A 68 -6.79 13.19 37.06
C MET A 68 -7.42 14.38 37.80
N LEU A 69 -8.74 14.37 37.98
CA LEU A 69 -9.49 14.92 39.11
C LEU A 69 -10.87 14.24 39.15
#